data_AF-A0A2G9ZZY3-F1
#
_entry.id   AF-A0A2G9ZZY3-F1
#
_cell.length_a   1.000
_cell.length_b   1.000
_cell.length_c   1.000
_cell.angle_alpha   90.00
_cell.angle_beta   90.00
_cell.angle_gamma   90.00
#
_symmetry.space_group_name_H-M   'P 1'
#
loop_
_entity.id
_entity.type
_entity.pdbx_description
1 polymer ?
#
loop_
_entity_poly.entity_id
_entity_poly.type
_entity_poly.pdbx_seq_one_letter_code
_entity_poly.pdbx_strand_id
1 'polypeptide(L)'
;METQDHCDCLNCLLQTKWREYYAATETALTANYPAYREILGLLDRICTRPVEIDEYWDMAVRLGKLLEQMGPGTVFYNYFFEQINPYHQGTARHFRHLCLDLREQIQAFDRWRREKRRLRLVKNH
;
A
#
# COMPACT_ATOMS: atom_id res chain seq x y z
N MET A 1 -28.40 -25.41 -17.72
CA MET A 1 -26.96 -25.09 -17.72
C MET A 1 -26.88 -23.60 -17.47
N GLU A 2 -27.06 -23.21 -16.22
CA GLU A 2 -27.38 -21.84 -15.81
C GLU A 2 -26.10 -21.04 -15.57
N THR A 3 -26.02 -19.95 -16.35
CA THR A 3 -25.42 -18.63 -16.10
C THR A 3 -24.13 -18.55 -15.27
N GLN A 4 -23.06 -18.20 -15.98
CA GLN A 4 -21.94 -17.42 -15.47
C GLN A 4 -22.47 -16.22 -14.66
N ASP A 5 -22.26 -16.25 -13.34
CA ASP A 5 -22.48 -15.11 -12.46
C ASP A 5 -21.49 -13.99 -12.81
N HIS A 6 -21.87 -13.12 -13.75
CA HIS A 6 -21.23 -11.83 -13.92
C HIS A 6 -21.81 -10.87 -12.88
N CYS A 7 -21.25 -10.92 -11.67
CA CYS A 7 -21.66 -10.05 -10.58
C CYS A 7 -21.03 -8.66 -10.76
N ASP A 8 -21.74 -7.74 -11.42
CA ASP A 8 -21.38 -6.33 -11.59
C ASP A 8 -21.71 -5.46 -10.36
N CYS A 9 -21.59 -6.01 -9.14
CA CYS A 9 -21.78 -5.22 -7.94
C CYS A 9 -20.53 -4.37 -7.63
N LEU A 10 -20.75 -3.19 -7.04
CA LEU A 10 -19.69 -2.25 -6.65
C LEU A 10 -18.57 -2.94 -5.85
N ASN A 11 -18.93 -3.89 -4.98
CA ASN A 11 -17.97 -4.65 -4.18
C ASN A 11 -17.08 -5.57 -5.03
N CYS A 12 -17.62 -6.23 -6.06
CA CYS A 12 -16.84 -7.08 -6.97
C CYS A 12 -15.86 -6.25 -7.82
N LEU A 13 -16.29 -5.08 -8.29
CA LEU A 13 -15.42 -4.16 -9.03
C LEU A 13 -14.27 -3.65 -8.14
N LEU A 14 -14.58 -3.24 -6.91
CA LEU A 14 -13.58 -2.79 -5.95
C LEU A 14 -12.58 -3.90 -5.64
N GLN A 15 -13.04 -5.13 -5.36
CA GLN A 15 -12.17 -6.27 -5.11
C GLN A 15 -11.24 -6.57 -6.29
N THR A 16 -11.75 -6.48 -7.53
CA THR A 16 -10.94 -6.67 -8.74
C THR A 16 -9.83 -5.62 -8.82
N LYS A 17 -10.16 -4.33 -8.66
CA LYS A 17 -9.16 -3.25 -8.64
C LYS A 17 -8.11 -3.43 -7.54
N TRP A 18 -8.52 -3.82 -6.34
CA TRP A 18 -7.59 -4.07 -5.24
C TRP A 18 -6.61 -5.21 -5.56
N ARG A 19 -7.07 -6.27 -6.24
CA ARG A 19 -6.19 -7.37 -6.70
C ARG A 19 -5.20 -6.90 -7.76
N GLU A 20 -5.62 -6.03 -8.67
CA GLU A 20 -4.73 -5.43 -9.67
C GLU A 20 -3.64 -4.59 -8.98
N TYR A 21 -4.02 -3.75 -8.02
CA TYR A 21 -3.07 -2.95 -7.24
C TYR A 21 -2.10 -3.83 -6.45
N TYR A 22 -2.57 -4.91 -5.83
CA TYR A 22 -1.69 -5.85 -5.15
C TYR A 22 -0.76 -6.61 -6.10
N ALA A 23 -1.22 -6.98 -7.29
CA ALA A 23 -0.37 -7.60 -8.30
C ALA A 23 0.74 -6.64 -8.79
N ALA A 24 0.38 -5.39 -9.10
CA ALA A 24 1.35 -4.35 -9.45
C ALA A 24 2.32 -4.08 -8.31
N THR A 25 1.83 -4.05 -7.08
CA THR A 25 2.64 -3.89 -5.87
C THR A 25 3.65 -5.02 -5.72
N GLU A 26 3.26 -6.29 -5.91
CA GLU A 26 4.19 -7.42 -5.85
C GLU A 26 5.32 -7.32 -6.89
N THR A 27 5.00 -6.85 -8.10
CA THR A 27 5.99 -6.57 -9.15
C THR A 27 6.94 -5.45 -8.74
N ALA A 28 6.40 -4.32 -8.28
CA ALA A 28 7.19 -3.16 -7.83
C ALA A 28 8.11 -3.50 -6.65
N LEU A 29 7.66 -4.33 -5.70
CA LEU A 29 8.48 -4.81 -4.60
C LEU A 29 9.69 -5.62 -5.05
N THR A 30 9.55 -6.38 -6.14
CA THR A 30 10.65 -7.19 -6.69
C THR A 30 11.70 -6.28 -7.34
N ALA A 31 11.27 -5.19 -7.97
CA ALA A 31 12.14 -4.21 -8.59
C ALA A 31 12.79 -3.24 -7.59
N ASN A 32 12.09 -2.88 -6.50
CA ASN A 32 12.54 -1.86 -5.55
C ASN A 32 12.31 -2.27 -4.08
N TYR A 33 12.88 -3.43 -3.71
CA TYR A 33 12.81 -3.92 -2.34
C TYR A 33 13.43 -2.97 -1.29
N PRO A 34 14.54 -2.25 -1.57
CA PRO A 34 15.11 -1.29 -0.62
C PRO A 34 14.12 -0.18 -0.23
N ALA A 35 13.41 0.42 -1.20
CA ALA A 35 12.43 1.45 -0.90
C ALA A 35 11.29 0.91 -0.02
N TYR A 36 10.81 -0.31 -0.29
CA TYR A 36 9.80 -0.94 0.56
C TYR A 36 10.26 -1.14 2.00
N ARG A 37 11.50 -1.60 2.20
CA ARG A 37 12.08 -1.75 3.55
C ARG A 37 12.15 -0.42 4.28
N GLU A 38 12.49 0.64 3.57
CA GLU A 38 12.54 1.99 4.13
C GLU A 38 11.15 2.53 4.49
N ILE A 39 10.14 2.27 3.64
CA ILE A 39 8.73 2.58 3.94
C ILE A 39 8.32 1.91 5.26
N LEU A 40 8.61 0.61 5.43
CA LEU A 40 8.29 -0.11 6.66
C LEU A 40 8.96 0.52 7.89
N GLY A 41 10.23 0.91 7.77
CA GLY A 41 10.98 1.55 8.85
C GLY A 41 10.42 2.91 9.24
N LEU A 42 10.05 3.75 8.25
CA LEU A 42 9.43 5.05 8.51
C LEU A 42 8.05 4.88 9.16
N LEU A 43 7.22 3.96 8.65
CA LEU A 43 5.91 3.67 9.21
C LEU A 43 6.01 3.21 10.66
N ASP A 44 6.97 2.35 10.99
CA ASP A 44 7.19 1.92 12.36
C ASP A 44 7.52 3.12 13.28
N ARG A 45 8.47 3.98 12.88
CA ARG A 45 8.83 5.20 13.62
C ARG A 45 7.64 6.15 13.82
N ILE A 46 6.88 6.43 12.75
CA ILE A 46 5.73 7.36 12.78
C ILE A 46 4.58 6.80 13.63
N CYS A 47 4.32 5.50 13.53
CA CYS A 47 3.18 4.89 14.20
C CYS A 47 3.45 4.65 15.70
N THR A 48 4.69 4.35 16.09
CA THR A 48 5.03 3.95 17.46
C THR A 48 5.51 5.08 18.36
N ARG A 49 5.96 6.21 17.80
CA ARG A 49 6.53 7.32 18.56
C ARG A 49 5.81 8.63 18.26
N PRO A 50 5.83 9.62 19.18
CA PRO A 50 5.43 10.98 18.87
C PRO A 50 6.24 11.50 17.68
N VAL A 51 5.56 12.24 16.80
CA VAL A 51 6.17 12.99 15.69
C VAL A 51 6.02 14.46 16.05
N GLU A 52 7.14 15.13 16.23
CA GLU A 52 7.14 16.56 16.49
C GLU A 52 6.73 17.32 15.22
N ILE A 53 6.14 18.51 15.39
CA ILE A 53 5.58 19.27 14.27
C ILE A 53 6.65 19.73 13.27
N ASP A 54 7.89 19.93 13.74
CA ASP A 54 9.06 20.24 12.93
C ASP A 54 9.60 19.01 12.18
N GLU A 55 9.49 17.81 12.75
CA GLU A 55 9.87 16.55 12.09
C GLU A 55 8.84 16.12 11.01
N TYR A 56 7.58 16.53 11.13
CA TYR A 56 6.50 16.11 10.21
C TYR A 56 6.87 16.31 8.74
N TRP A 57 7.33 17.51 8.39
CA TRP A 57 7.52 17.88 6.98
C TRP A 57 8.54 16.96 6.30
N ASP A 58 9.69 16.78 6.94
CA ASP A 58 10.77 15.95 6.40
C ASP A 58 10.37 14.48 6.30
N MET A 59 9.67 13.97 7.32
CA MET A 59 9.17 12.59 7.30
C MET A 59 8.13 12.37 6.20
N ALA A 60 7.21 13.32 6.01
CA ALA A 60 6.15 13.24 5.01
C ALA A 60 6.71 13.36 3.58
N VAL A 61 7.67 14.27 3.35
CA VAL A 61 8.37 14.38 2.06
C VAL A 61 9.16 13.11 1.75
N ARG A 62 9.90 12.57 2.73
CA ARG A 62 10.68 11.35 2.53
C ARG A 62 9.78 10.15 2.24
N LEU A 63 8.70 9.98 3.02
CA LEU A 63 7.74 8.91 2.78
C LEU A 63 7.06 9.08 1.42
N GLY A 64 6.64 10.28 1.05
CA GLY A 64 6.05 10.60 -0.25
C GLY A 64 6.95 10.17 -1.42
N LYS A 65 8.25 10.50 -1.37
CA LYS A 65 9.23 10.07 -2.39
C LYS A 65 9.37 8.56 -2.49
N LEU A 66 9.36 7.85 -1.37
CA LEU A 66 9.42 6.39 -1.38
C LEU A 66 8.17 5.77 -1.97
N LEU A 67 6.98 6.33 -1.68
CA LEU A 67 5.73 5.88 -2.27
C LEU A 67 5.67 6.16 -3.77
N GLU A 68 6.20 7.29 -4.22
CA GLU A 68 6.36 7.63 -5.64
C GLU A 68 7.23 6.60 -6.37
N GLN A 69 8.35 6.20 -5.76
CA GLN A 69 9.27 5.20 -6.32
C GLN A 69 8.65 3.81 -6.46
N MET A 70 7.56 3.50 -5.75
CA MET A 70 6.82 2.25 -5.95
C MET A 70 6.03 2.26 -7.26
N GLY A 71 5.77 3.45 -7.81
CA GLY A 71 5.23 3.66 -9.14
C GLY A 71 3.70 3.58 -9.24
N PRO A 72 3.12 4.14 -10.32
CA PRO A 72 1.69 4.13 -10.55
C PRO A 72 1.09 2.73 -10.62
N GLY A 73 -0.18 2.62 -10.23
CA GLY A 73 -0.91 1.35 -10.20
C GLY A 73 -0.61 0.49 -8.96
N THR A 74 0.33 0.89 -8.10
CA THR A 74 0.54 0.24 -6.81
C THR A 74 -0.40 0.79 -5.75
N VAL A 75 -0.63 0.03 -4.67
CA VAL A 75 -1.37 0.52 -3.50
C VAL A 75 -0.70 1.74 -2.88
N PHE A 76 0.64 1.80 -2.93
CA PHE A 76 1.45 2.89 -2.40
C PHE A 76 1.20 4.20 -3.13
N TYR A 77 1.19 4.17 -4.46
CA TYR A 77 1.01 5.37 -5.26
C TYR A 77 -0.44 5.82 -5.33
N ASN A 78 -1.35 4.93 -5.74
CA ASN A 78 -2.71 5.33 -6.14
C ASN A 78 -3.59 5.82 -5.00
N TYR A 79 -3.26 5.46 -3.75
CA TYR A 79 -4.03 5.89 -2.59
C TYR A 79 -3.23 6.79 -1.67
N PHE A 80 -1.96 6.49 -1.42
CA PHE A 80 -1.23 7.13 -0.33
C PHE A 80 -0.29 8.26 -0.75
N PHE A 81 0.26 8.24 -1.97
CA PHE A 81 1.26 9.23 -2.40
C PHE A 81 0.76 10.68 -2.27
N GLU A 82 -0.35 11.02 -2.92
CA GLU A 82 -0.87 12.38 -2.91
C GLU A 82 -1.35 12.83 -1.53
N GLN A 83 -1.91 11.90 -0.75
CA GLN A 83 -2.46 12.16 0.57
C GLN A 83 -1.38 12.34 1.64
N ILE A 84 -0.22 11.72 1.47
CA ILE A 84 0.89 11.80 2.42
C ILE A 84 1.86 12.92 2.05
N ASN A 85 2.09 13.16 0.76
CA ASN A 85 3.08 14.14 0.30
C ASN A 85 2.58 15.58 0.57
N PRO A 86 3.32 16.39 1.37
CA PRO A 86 2.91 17.76 1.69
C PRO A 86 3.00 18.71 0.48
N TYR A 87 3.70 18.34 -0.60
CA TYR A 87 3.66 19.07 -1.87
C TYR A 87 2.37 18.84 -2.66
N HIS A 88 1.50 17.93 -2.22
CA HIS A 88 0.20 17.63 -2.81
C HIS A 88 -0.93 17.92 -1.82
N GLN A 89 -1.61 16.89 -1.32
CA GLN A 89 -2.77 17.03 -0.42
C GLN A 89 -2.40 16.74 1.04
N GLY A 90 -1.13 16.40 1.31
CA GLY A 90 -0.65 16.02 2.64
C GLY A 90 -0.71 17.14 3.66
N THR A 91 -1.28 16.82 4.83
CA THR A 91 -1.38 17.75 5.97
C THR A 91 -0.96 17.06 7.26
N ALA A 92 -0.30 17.82 8.16
CA ALA A 92 0.17 17.31 9.45
C ALA A 92 -0.96 16.68 10.28
N ARG A 93 -2.16 17.25 10.18
CA ARG A 93 -3.37 16.80 10.90
C ARG A 93 -3.74 15.35 10.59
N HIS A 94 -3.58 14.90 9.35
CA HIS A 94 -4.01 13.57 8.91
C HIS A 94 -2.84 12.60 8.71
N PHE A 95 -1.60 13.09 8.76
CA PHE A 95 -0.40 12.32 8.42
C PHE A 95 -0.29 10.99 9.18
N ARG A 96 -0.42 11.03 10.51
CA ARG A 96 -0.29 9.81 11.33
C ARG A 96 -1.41 8.81 11.04
N HIS A 97 -2.63 9.29 10.80
CA HIS A 97 -3.74 8.42 10.46
C HIS A 97 -3.52 7.74 9.11
N LEU A 98 -3.10 8.50 8.09
CA LEU A 98 -2.75 7.96 6.77
C LEU A 98 -1.60 6.94 6.84
N CYS A 99 -0.63 7.15 7.72
CA CYS A 99 0.46 6.19 7.95
C CYS A 99 -0.05 4.89 8.61
N LEU A 100 -1.01 4.99 9.53
CA LEU A 100 -1.64 3.81 10.14
C LEU A 100 -2.43 3.03 9.08
N ASP A 101 -3.22 3.71 8.26
CA ASP A 101 -3.99 3.12 7.18
C ASP A 101 -3.06 2.44 6.16
N LEU A 102 -1.96 3.10 5.78
CA LEU A 102 -0.95 2.52 4.90
C LEU A 102 -0.34 1.26 5.51
N ARG A 103 -0.03 1.27 6.81
CA ARG A 103 0.49 0.09 7.51
C ARG A 103 -0.51 -1.07 7.49
N GLU A 104 -1.80 -0.80 7.69
CA GLU A 104 -2.85 -1.81 7.59
C GLU A 104 -2.99 -2.36 6.17
N GLN A 105 -2.91 -1.50 5.15
CA GLN A 105 -2.95 -1.93 3.75
C GLN A 105 -1.76 -2.80 3.37
N ILE A 106 -0.56 -2.48 3.87
CA ILE A 106 0.61 -3.35 3.72
C ILE A 106 0.37 -4.72 4.34
N GLN A 107 -0.21 -4.78 5.54
CA GLN A 107 -0.53 -6.06 6.17
C GLN A 107 -1.57 -6.86 5.39
N ALA A 108 -2.58 -6.18 4.82
CA ALA A 108 -3.57 -6.81 3.95
C ALA A 108 -2.94 -7.36 2.68
N PHE A 109 -2.06 -6.59 2.03
CA PHE A 109 -1.25 -7.04 0.91
C PHE A 109 -0.39 -8.27 1.27
N ASP A 110 0.30 -8.26 2.41
CA ASP A 110 1.14 -9.38 2.85
C ASP A 110 0.33 -10.65 3.17
N ARG A 111 -0.92 -10.50 3.65
CA ARG A 111 -1.86 -11.64 3.79
C ARG A 111 -2.26 -12.19 2.42
N TRP A 112 -2.72 -11.32 1.52
CA TRP A 112 -3.08 -11.68 0.15
C TRP A 112 -1.92 -12.39 -0.59
N ARG A 113 -0.69 -11.87 -0.45
CA ARG A 113 0.51 -12.44 -1.06
C ARG A 113 0.80 -13.86 -0.54
N ARG A 114 0.65 -14.08 0.77
CA ARG A 114 0.83 -15.40 1.40
C ARG A 114 -0.24 -16.39 0.93
N GLU A 115 -1.50 -15.96 0.88
CA GLU A 115 -2.62 -16.79 0.40
C GLU A 115 -2.43 -17.19 -1.07
N LYS A 116 -2.09 -16.24 -1.94
CA LYS A 116 -1.77 -16.49 -3.36
C LYS A 116 -0.65 -17.51 -3.53
N ARG A 117 0.38 -17.48 -2.68
CA ARG A 117 1.49 -18.45 -2.70
C ARG A 117 1.09 -19.82 -2.15
N ARG A 118 0.25 -19.87 -1.12
CA ARG A 118 -0.32 -21.13 -0.61
C ARG A 118 -1.13 -21.84 -1.70
N LEU A 119 -1.96 -21.10 -2.45
CA LEU A 119 -2.70 -21.64 -3.59
C LEU A 119 -1.79 -22.18 -4.70
N ARG A 120 -0.58 -21.63 -4.88
CA ARG A 120 0.42 -22.14 -5.84
C ARG A 120 1.13 -23.41 -5.37
N LEU A 121 1.24 -23.63 -4.06
CA LEU A 121 1.93 -24.79 -3.47
C LEU A 121 1.03 -26.03 -3.37
N VAL A 122 -0.30 -25.89 -3.45
CA VAL A 122 -1.24 -27.04 -3.54
C VAL A 122 -1.35 -27.51 -5.00
N LYS A 123 -0.21 -27.77 -5.65
CA LYS A 123 -0.15 -28.56 -6.88
C LYS A 123 0.57 -29.88 -6.57
N ASN A 124 -0.27 -30.90 -6.41
CA ASN A 124 -0.03 -32.34 -6.54
C ASN A 124 1.08 -32.94 -5.69
N HIS A 125 0.68 -33.75 -4.71
CA HIS A 125 1.32 -35.04 -4.50
C HIS A 125 0.27 -36.15 -4.58
#